data_AF-B4NTQ9-F1
#
_entry.id   AF-B4NTQ9-F1
#
_cell.length_a   1.000
_cell.length_b   1.000
_cell.length_c   1.000
_cell.angle_alpha   90.00
_cell.angle_beta   90.00
_cell.angle_gamma   90.00
#
_symmetry.space_group_name_H-M   'P 1'
#
loop_
_entity.id
_entity.type
_entity.pdbx_description
1 polymer ?
#
loop_
_entity_poly.entity_id
_entity_poly.type
_entity_poly.pdbx_seq_one_letter_code
_entity_poly.pdbx_strand_id
1 'polypeptide(L)'
;MQSQSARRERATPTDVNVNESPVHLTICDTAGQDTLDPLRELCYPDSDVFLLCFSVVKPETFRAIKAKWAPKFAKTKAALILVGTQADLRTSPNVLNKLQTNGEEAISYADAWDLATTIGAKYIETSSATQGAYPNDCKG
;
A
#
# COMPACT_ATOMS: atom_id res chain seq x y z
N MET A 1 1.34 33.08 -16.14
CA MET A 1 1.01 31.72 -16.62
C MET A 1 2.29 30.89 -16.60
N GLN A 2 2.64 30.33 -15.44
CA GLN A 2 3.84 29.49 -15.33
C GLN A 2 3.50 28.08 -15.86
N SER A 3 4.36 27.60 -16.74
CA SER A 3 4.18 26.39 -17.52
C SER A 3 4.10 25.16 -16.61
N GLN A 4 3.14 24.28 -16.90
CA GLN A 4 2.94 22.99 -16.20
C GLN A 4 4.05 21.96 -16.49
N SER A 5 5.27 22.39 -16.80
CA SER A 5 6.33 21.53 -17.36
C SER A 5 7.17 20.80 -16.30
N ALA A 6 6.91 20.99 -15.00
CA ALA A 6 7.67 20.34 -13.93
C ALA A 6 7.01 19.08 -13.34
N ARG A 7 5.82 18.68 -13.81
CA ARG A 7 4.99 17.61 -13.19
C ARG A 7 5.40 16.16 -13.50
N ARG A 8 6.53 15.90 -14.16
CA ARG A 8 6.89 14.56 -14.66
C ARG A 8 8.11 13.95 -13.97
N GLU A 9 8.03 13.74 -12.67
CA GLU A 9 8.87 12.73 -12.04
C GLU A 9 8.06 11.45 -11.84
N ARG A 10 8.09 10.61 -12.89
CA ARG A 10 7.81 9.16 -12.84
C ARG A 10 6.35 8.71 -12.61
N ALA A 11 5.39 9.43 -13.18
CA ALA A 11 4.02 8.93 -13.32
C ALA A 11 3.92 8.03 -14.57
N THR A 12 3.46 6.79 -14.42
CA THR A 12 3.29 5.84 -15.54
C THR A 12 1.81 5.73 -15.92
N PRO A 13 1.40 6.21 -17.10
CA PRO A 13 0.06 5.98 -17.63
C PRO A 13 -0.14 4.50 -17.93
N THR A 14 -1.31 3.95 -17.62
CA THR A 14 -1.65 2.55 -17.83
C THR A 14 -3.15 2.42 -18.06
N ASP A 15 -3.56 1.76 -19.12
CA ASP A 15 -4.97 1.45 -19.38
C ASP A 15 -5.29 0.05 -18.87
N VAL A 16 -6.36 -0.06 -18.08
CA VAL A 16 -6.87 -1.34 -17.57
C VAL A 16 -8.35 -1.48 -17.90
N ASN A 17 -8.82 -2.69 -18.12
CA ASN A 17 -10.24 -2.95 -18.35
C ASN A 17 -10.88 -3.48 -17.06
N VAL A 18 -11.88 -2.77 -16.53
CA VAL A 18 -12.60 -3.14 -15.31
C VAL A 18 -14.07 -3.30 -15.67
N ASN A 19 -14.62 -4.51 -15.55
CA ASN A 19 -16.00 -4.83 -15.93
C ASN A 19 -16.36 -4.33 -17.34
N GLU A 20 -15.50 -4.62 -18.33
CA GLU A 20 -15.65 -4.20 -19.73
C GLU A 20 -15.60 -2.68 -19.97
N SER A 21 -15.27 -1.90 -18.95
CA SER A 21 -15.06 -0.46 -19.04
C SER A 21 -13.57 -0.13 -18.97
N PRO A 22 -12.99 0.54 -19.99
CA PRO A 22 -11.61 0.98 -19.94
C PRO A 22 -11.44 2.09 -18.89
N VAL A 23 -10.42 1.95 -18.05
CA VAL A 23 -10.04 2.91 -17.01
C VAL A 23 -8.59 3.32 -17.25
N HIS A 24 -8.35 4.62 -17.35
CA HIS A 24 -7.01 5.19 -17.46
C HIS A 24 -6.45 5.46 -16.07
N LEU A 25 -5.36 4.76 -15.73
CA LEU A 25 -4.66 4.93 -14.47
C LEU A 25 -3.35 5.68 -14.70
N THR A 26 -3.00 6.55 -13.78
CA THR A 26 -1.66 7.12 -13.68
C THR A 26 -1.07 6.67 -12.36
N ILE A 27 -0.02 5.86 -12.40
CA ILE A 27 0.62 5.31 -11.20
C ILE A 27 1.83 6.17 -10.86
N CYS A 28 1.89 6.64 -9.62
CA CYS A 28 3.02 7.37 -9.07
C CYS A 28 3.70 6.52 -7.99
N ASP A 29 4.87 5.96 -8.31
CA ASP A 29 5.69 5.25 -7.33
C ASP A 29 6.57 6.23 -6.57
N THR A 30 6.66 6.07 -5.25
CA THR A 30 7.43 6.96 -4.38
C THR A 30 8.26 6.15 -3.40
N ALA A 31 9.51 6.54 -3.24
CA ALA A 31 10.41 5.82 -2.34
C ALA A 31 10.00 6.03 -0.87
N GLY A 32 10.23 5.03 0.00
CA GLY A 32 9.73 5.01 1.38
C GLY A 32 10.60 5.71 2.42
N GLN A 33 11.76 6.26 2.06
CA GLN A 33 12.67 6.91 3.01
C GLN A 33 12.15 8.28 3.46
N ASP A 34 12.37 8.59 4.74
CA ASP A 34 11.93 9.86 5.35
C ASP A 34 12.59 11.08 4.71
N THR A 35 13.83 10.95 4.23
CA THR A 35 14.56 12.03 3.54
C THR A 35 13.90 12.49 2.24
N LEU A 36 12.96 11.71 1.71
CA LEU A 36 12.23 11.99 0.48
C LEU A 36 10.80 12.48 0.75
N ASP A 37 10.44 12.74 2.02
CA ASP A 37 9.13 13.28 2.40
C ASP A 37 8.71 14.55 1.63
N PRO A 38 9.59 15.57 1.46
CA PRO A 38 9.23 16.77 0.71
C PRO A 38 8.94 16.50 -0.77
N LEU A 39 9.72 15.61 -1.40
CA LEU A 39 9.51 15.24 -2.80
C LEU A 39 8.22 14.45 -2.99
N ARG A 40 7.90 13.56 -2.04
CA ARG A 40 6.68 12.76 -2.09
C ARG A 40 5.41 13.61 -2.01
N GLU A 41 5.44 14.68 -1.21
CA GLU A 41 4.31 15.60 -1.08
C GLU A 41 3.95 16.32 -2.39
N LEU A 42 4.90 16.44 -3.32
CA LEU A 42 4.63 16.99 -4.65
C LEU A 42 3.77 16.05 -5.52
N CYS A 43 3.71 14.76 -5.19
CA CYS A 43 2.95 13.76 -5.95
C CYS A 43 1.50 13.59 -5.47
N TYR A 44 1.13 14.15 -4.31
CA TYR A 44 -0.20 13.96 -3.70
C TYR A 44 -1.34 14.79 -4.27
N PRO A 45 -1.13 16.04 -4.75
CA PRO A 45 -2.23 16.84 -5.29
C PRO A 45 -2.96 16.11 -6.40
N ASP A 46 -4.29 16.22 -6.40
CA ASP A 46 -5.17 15.63 -7.40
C ASP A 46 -5.17 14.08 -7.44
N SER A 47 -4.61 13.40 -6.42
CA SER A 47 -4.68 11.93 -6.33
C SER A 47 -6.08 11.45 -5.97
N ASP A 48 -6.61 10.51 -6.75
CA ASP A 48 -7.91 9.87 -6.49
C ASP A 48 -7.83 8.77 -5.43
N VAL A 49 -6.69 8.07 -5.37
CA VAL A 49 -6.47 6.90 -4.51
C VAL A 49 -5.03 6.90 -3.95
N PHE A 50 -4.87 6.57 -2.67
CA PHE A 50 -3.58 6.24 -2.07
C PHE A 50 -3.51 4.75 -1.70
N LEU A 51 -2.41 4.11 -2.11
CA LEU A 51 -2.06 2.76 -1.69
C LEU A 51 -1.08 2.83 -0.51
N LEU A 52 -1.52 2.41 0.66
CA LEU A 52 -0.69 2.32 1.85
C LEU A 52 -0.12 0.90 1.96
N CYS A 53 1.11 0.72 1.50
CA CYS A 53 1.74 -0.60 1.44
C CYS A 53 2.56 -0.89 2.71
N PHE A 54 2.40 -2.08 3.26
CA PHE A 54 3.29 -2.66 4.28
C PHE A 54 3.64 -4.10 3.89
N SER A 55 4.68 -4.67 4.49
CA SER A 55 4.97 -6.10 4.31
C SER A 55 4.43 -6.89 5.49
N VAL A 56 3.71 -7.97 5.21
CA VAL A 56 3.08 -8.80 6.24
C VAL A 56 4.12 -9.56 7.07
N VAL A 57 5.37 -9.63 6.62
CA VAL A 57 6.49 -10.26 7.33
C VAL A 57 7.53 -9.25 7.81
N LYS A 58 7.20 -7.96 7.79
CA LYS A 58 8.04 -6.87 8.30
C LYS A 58 7.22 -5.95 9.22
N PRO A 59 7.02 -6.34 10.50
CA PRO A 59 6.12 -5.65 11.42
C PRO A 59 6.40 -4.16 11.60
N GLU A 60 7.65 -3.73 11.47
CA GLU A 60 8.05 -2.33 11.50
C GLU A 60 7.36 -1.50 10.42
N THR A 61 7.14 -2.06 9.23
CA THR A 61 6.46 -1.36 8.13
C THR A 61 4.97 -1.16 8.43
N PHE A 62 4.33 -2.12 9.11
CA PHE A 62 2.94 -1.99 9.57
C PHE A 62 2.80 -0.96 10.70
N ARG A 63 3.76 -0.92 11.63
CA ARG A 63 3.84 0.13 12.66
C ARG A 63 3.99 1.52 12.02
N ALA A 64 4.78 1.65 10.95
CA ALA A 64 4.92 2.90 10.22
C ALA A 64 3.61 3.37 9.55
N ILE A 65 2.76 2.45 9.07
CA ILE A 65 1.41 2.83 8.60
C ILE A 65 0.63 3.51 9.71
N LYS A 66 0.57 2.89 10.90
CA LYS A 66 -0.18 3.40 12.05
C LYS A 66 0.37 4.75 12.55
N ALA A 67 1.68 4.84 12.68
CA ALA A 67 2.33 5.98 13.32
C ALA A 67 2.52 7.20 12.39
N LYS A 68 2.74 6.96 11.09
CA LYS A 68 3.13 8.01 10.14
C LYS A 68 2.13 8.18 9.00
N TRP A 69 1.86 7.11 8.25
CA TRP A 69 1.18 7.25 6.96
C TRP A 69 -0.32 7.46 7.10
N ALA A 70 -1.01 6.67 7.92
CA ALA A 70 -2.45 6.83 8.10
C ALA A 70 -2.82 8.22 8.66
N PRO A 71 -2.15 8.76 9.69
CA PRO A 71 -2.41 10.13 10.15
C PRO A 71 -2.19 11.19 9.08
N LYS A 72 -1.17 11.02 8.21
CA LYS A 72 -0.86 11.97 7.12
C LYS A 72 -2.01 12.12 6.13
N PHE A 73 -2.71 11.02 5.85
CA PHE A 73 -3.82 11.00 4.90
C PHE A 73 -5.21 11.05 5.55
N ALA A 74 -5.32 11.16 6.88
CA ALA A 74 -6.60 11.16 7.58
C ALA A 74 -7.59 12.27 7.13
N LYS A 75 -7.08 13.38 6.56
CA LYS A 75 -7.90 14.50 6.05
C LYS A 75 -8.04 14.52 4.52
N THR A 76 -7.51 13.53 3.82
CA THR A 76 -7.64 13.47 2.36
C THR A 76 -9.07 13.12 1.96
N LYS A 77 -9.49 13.58 0.78
CA LYS A 77 -10.74 13.13 0.14
C LYS A 77 -10.54 11.92 -0.76
N ALA A 78 -9.29 11.58 -1.08
CA ALA A 78 -8.92 10.42 -1.88
C ALA A 78 -9.29 9.12 -1.17
N ALA A 79 -9.58 8.06 -1.93
CA ALA A 79 -9.81 6.75 -1.36
C ALA A 79 -8.50 6.16 -0.80
N LEU A 80 -8.58 5.42 0.30
CA LEU A 80 -7.44 4.72 0.88
C LEU A 80 -7.58 3.21 0.68
N ILE A 81 -6.49 2.58 0.25
CA ILE A 81 -6.38 1.12 0.20
C ILE A 81 -5.13 0.72 0.98
N LEU A 82 -5.31 -0.07 2.04
CA LEU A 82 -4.24 -0.70 2.77
C LEU A 82 -3.83 -1.99 2.03
N VAL A 83 -2.54 -2.13 1.73
CA VAL A 83 -2.02 -3.25 0.92
C VAL A 83 -0.99 -4.03 1.74
N GLY A 84 -1.32 -5.26 2.11
CA GLY A 84 -0.38 -6.22 2.70
C GLY A 84 0.43 -6.91 1.60
N THR A 85 1.70 -6.59 1.48
CA THR A 85 2.62 -7.16 0.50
C THR A 85 3.37 -8.37 1.06
N GLN A 86 3.95 -9.18 0.17
CA GLN A 86 4.75 -10.36 0.52
C GLN A 86 3.94 -11.43 1.26
N ALA A 87 2.66 -11.58 0.90
CA ALA A 87 1.74 -12.52 1.54
C ALA A 87 2.18 -14.00 1.44
N ASP A 88 2.93 -14.37 0.39
CA ASP A 88 3.57 -15.69 0.23
C ASP A 88 4.52 -16.04 1.37
N LEU A 89 5.15 -15.02 1.98
CA LEU A 89 6.14 -15.24 3.02
C LEU A 89 5.52 -15.51 4.39
N ARG A 90 4.21 -15.28 4.58
CA ARG A 90 3.53 -15.47 5.88
C ARG A 90 3.61 -16.90 6.39
N THR A 91 3.67 -17.88 5.49
CA THR A 91 3.78 -19.30 5.84
C THR A 91 5.19 -19.86 5.63
N SER A 92 6.17 -19.02 5.32
CA SER A 92 7.55 -19.46 5.03
C SER A 92 8.28 -19.79 6.34
N PRO A 93 8.71 -21.05 6.58
CA PRO A 93 9.37 -21.42 7.83
C PRO A 93 10.65 -20.62 8.10
N ASN A 94 11.42 -20.33 7.03
CA ASN A 94 12.65 -19.54 7.15
C ASN A 94 12.39 -18.10 7.60
N VAL A 95 11.26 -17.51 7.19
CA VAL A 95 10.89 -16.14 7.56
C VAL A 95 10.31 -16.13 8.97
N LEU A 96 9.42 -17.08 9.29
CA LEU A 96 8.83 -17.22 10.61
C LEU A 96 9.88 -17.47 11.69
N ASN A 97 10.87 -18.34 11.44
CA ASN A 97 11.97 -18.57 12.38
C ASN A 97 12.77 -17.28 12.64
N LYS A 98 13.03 -16.46 11.61
CA LYS A 98 13.74 -15.18 11.77
C LYS A 98 12.93 -14.16 12.57
N LEU A 99 11.62 -14.09 12.34
CA LEU A 99 10.73 -13.22 13.11
C LEU A 99 10.73 -13.65 14.58
N GLN A 100 10.59 -14.95 14.86
CA GLN A 100 10.63 -15.50 16.21
C GLN A 100 11.96 -15.22 16.91
N THR A 101 13.10 -15.32 16.22
CA THR A 101 14.41 -14.96 16.83
C THR A 101 14.49 -13.49 17.24
N ASN A 102 13.71 -12.62 16.62
CA ASN A 102 13.61 -11.20 16.95
C ASN A 102 12.46 -10.91 17.94
N GLY A 103 11.72 -11.93 18.41
CA GLY A 103 10.54 -11.76 19.25
C GLY A 103 9.35 -11.13 18.53
N GLU A 104 9.29 -11.28 17.20
CA GLU A 104 8.23 -10.74 16.36
C GLU A 104 7.44 -11.86 15.66
N GLU A 105 6.27 -11.50 15.15
CA GLU A 105 5.38 -12.38 14.38
C GLU A 105 4.96 -11.68 13.09
N ALA A 106 4.57 -12.47 12.08
CA ALA A 106 3.98 -11.93 10.88
C ALA A 106 2.64 -11.25 11.20
N ILE A 107 2.32 -10.17 10.50
CA ILE A 107 1.06 -9.45 10.67
C ILE A 107 -0.09 -10.35 10.25
N SER A 108 -1.05 -10.53 11.16
CA SER A 108 -2.25 -11.31 10.87
C SER A 108 -3.19 -10.54 9.94
N TYR A 109 -3.99 -11.27 9.17
CA TYR A 109 -5.04 -10.66 8.35
C TYR A 109 -6.00 -9.83 9.21
N ALA A 110 -6.38 -10.34 10.39
CA ALA A 110 -7.30 -9.68 11.30
C ALA A 110 -6.75 -8.32 11.77
N ASP A 111 -5.49 -8.26 12.21
CA ASP A 111 -4.88 -7.01 12.66
C ASP A 111 -4.84 -5.94 11.55
N ALA A 112 -4.57 -6.37 10.31
CA ALA A 112 -4.53 -5.49 9.17
C ALA A 112 -5.92 -5.03 8.73
N TRP A 113 -6.91 -5.94 8.78
CA TRP A 113 -8.32 -5.62 8.52
C TRP A 113 -8.88 -4.61 9.53
N ASP A 114 -8.59 -4.81 10.81
CA ASP A 114 -9.01 -3.90 11.89
C ASP A 114 -8.40 -2.51 11.70
N LEU A 115 -7.12 -2.45 11.32
CA LEU A 115 -6.48 -1.18 10.98
C LEU A 115 -7.16 -0.52 9.78
N ALA A 116 -7.38 -1.25 8.69
CA ALA A 116 -8.02 -0.72 7.49
C ALA A 116 -9.39 -0.13 7.81
N THR A 117 -10.20 -0.86 8.60
CA THR A 117 -11.50 -0.39 9.09
C THR A 117 -11.36 0.89 9.90
N THR A 118 -10.39 0.93 10.82
CA THR A 118 -10.14 2.09 11.69
C THR A 118 -9.78 3.35 10.89
N ILE A 119 -9.03 3.21 9.80
CA ILE A 119 -8.56 4.34 8.99
C ILE A 119 -9.47 4.64 7.78
N GLY A 120 -10.60 3.94 7.66
CA GLY A 120 -11.53 4.10 6.54
C GLY A 120 -10.99 3.62 5.19
N ALA A 121 -10.07 2.65 5.19
CA ALA A 121 -9.47 2.06 4.00
C ALA A 121 -10.10 0.70 3.65
N LYS A 122 -10.03 0.31 2.38
CA LYS A 122 -10.18 -1.10 1.97
C LYS A 122 -8.89 -1.86 2.23
N TYR A 123 -8.97 -3.16 2.55
CA TYR A 123 -7.79 -4.00 2.75
C TYR A 123 -7.67 -5.07 1.66
N ILE A 124 -6.46 -5.21 1.11
CA ILE A 124 -6.10 -6.31 0.20
C ILE A 124 -4.71 -6.85 0.55
N GLU A 125 -4.47 -8.12 0.23
CA GLU A 125 -3.14 -8.74 0.30
C GLU A 125 -2.66 -9.15 -1.09
N THR A 126 -1.34 -9.08 -1.31
CA THR A 126 -0.73 -9.44 -2.57
C THR A 126 0.69 -9.99 -2.38
N SER A 127 1.16 -10.71 -3.40
CA SER A 127 2.56 -11.03 -3.59
C SER A 127 2.95 -10.73 -5.02
N SER A 128 4.06 -10.01 -5.18
CA SER A 128 4.67 -9.79 -6.49
C SER A 128 5.43 -11.02 -6.99
N ALA A 129 5.75 -11.98 -6.10
CA ALA A 129 6.55 -13.16 -6.44
C ALA A 129 5.70 -14.29 -7.00
N THR A 130 4.44 -14.39 -6.55
CA THR A 130 3.48 -15.36 -7.07
C THR A 130 2.44 -14.63 -7.90
N GLN A 131 2.30 -14.93 -9.19
CA GLN A 131 1.23 -14.39 -10.04
C GLN A 131 -0.20 -14.84 -9.61
N GLY A 132 -0.34 -15.50 -8.45
CA GLY A 132 -1.60 -16.00 -7.93
C GLY A 132 -2.39 -14.91 -7.19
N ALA A 133 -3.70 -14.89 -7.43
CA ALA A 133 -4.64 -14.17 -6.59
C ALA A 133 -4.63 -14.78 -5.17
N TYR A 134 -4.37 -13.97 -4.16
CA TYR A 134 -4.64 -14.39 -2.79
C TYR A 134 -6.16 -14.41 -2.60
N PRO A 135 -6.72 -15.49 -2.03
CA PRO A 135 -8.15 -15.64 -1.90
C PRO A 135 -8.69 -14.62 -0.90
N ASN A 136 -9.03 -13.44 -1.40
CA ASN A 136 -10.13 -12.65 -0.90
C ASN A 136 -11.22 -12.74 -1.95
N ASP A 137 -11.86 -13.91 -1.99
CA ASP A 137 -13.25 -13.97 -2.41
C ASP A 137 -13.97 -12.88 -1.62
N CYS A 138 -14.54 -11.92 -2.34
CA CYS A 138 -15.57 -11.04 -1.83
C CYS A 138 -16.71 -11.91 -1.29
N LYS A 139 -16.65 -12.28 -0.01
CA LYS A 139 -17.79 -12.78 0.75
C LYS A 139 -17.94 -11.91 2.00
N GLY A 140 -18.92 -11.00 1.91
CA GLY A 140 -19.31 -10.05 2.95
C GLY A 140 -19.71 -8.73 2.34
#